data_AF-X0YMU9-F1
#
_entry.id   AF-X0YMU9-F1
#
_cell.length_a   1.000
_cell.length_b   1.000
_cell.length_c   1.000
_cell.angle_alpha   90.00
_cell.angle_beta   90.00
_cell.angle_gamma   90.00
#
_symmetry.space_group_name_H-M   'P 1'
#
loop_
_entity.id
_entity.type
_entity.pdbx_description
1 polymer ?
#
loop_
_entity_poly.entity_id
_entity_poly.type
_entity_poly.pdbx_seq_one_letter_code
_entity_poly.pdbx_strand_id
1 'polypeptide(L)' 'MTRVKICGITETIHALAAAEGGADFIGLVFAPSKRLVDAERAKEIITAVKGQAERGEPKIMTVGVFV' A
#
# COMPACT_ATOMS: atom_id res chain seq x y z
N MET A 1 -11.37 16.39 8.93
CA MET A 1 -10.21 15.49 9.11
C MET A 1 -9.56 15.28 7.76
N THR A 2 -8.23 15.29 7.72
CA THR A 2 -7.44 15.10 6.50
C THR A 2 -7.12 13.62 6.34
N ARG A 3 -7.25 13.08 5.13
CA ARG A 3 -6.81 11.72 4.80
C ARG A 3 -5.46 11.76 4.09
N VAL A 4 -4.58 10.81 4.40
CA VAL A 4 -3.21 10.72 3.90
C VAL A 4 -3.00 9.45 3.08
N LYS A 5 -2.40 9.60 1.90
CA LYS A 5 -2.03 8.49 1.00
C LYS A 5 -0.52 8.50 0.74
N ILE A 6 0.14 7.36 0.95
CA ILE A 6 1.54 7.16 0.55
C ILE A 6 1.56 6.43 -0.80
N CYS A 7 2.15 7.05 -1.83
CA CYS A 7 2.02 6.58 -3.21
C CYS A 7 3.33 6.01 -3.77
N GLY A 8 3.22 4.98 -4.63
CA GLY A 8 4.36 4.40 -5.32
C GLY A 8 5.15 3.43 -4.44
N ILE A 9 4.44 2.69 -3.60
CA ILE A 9 4.98 1.63 -2.76
C ILE A 9 5.39 0.46 -3.67
N THR A 10 6.63 0.01 -3.53
CA THR A 10 7.20 -1.14 -4.27
C THR A 10 7.65 -2.29 -3.36
N GLU A 11 7.73 -2.04 -2.04
CA GLU A 11 8.22 -2.98 -1.04
C GLU A 11 7.20 -3.15 0.09
N THR A 12 7.10 -4.38 0.60
CA THR A 12 6.21 -4.73 1.73
C THR A 12 6.54 -3.94 2.99
N ILE A 13 7.83 -3.76 3.30
CA ILE A 13 8.29 -3.02 4.48
C ILE A 13 7.83 -1.56 4.46
N HIS A 14 7.83 -0.91 3.29
CA HIS A 14 7.35 0.47 3.16
C HIS A 14 5.83 0.55 3.32
N ALA A 15 5.09 -0.47 2.89
CA ALA A 15 3.65 -0.55 3.05
C ALA A 15 3.26 -0.68 4.53
N LEU A 16 3.96 -1.56 5.27
CA LEU A 16 3.78 -1.76 6.71
C LEU A 16 4.14 -0.49 7.49
N ALA A 17 5.27 0.14 7.17
CA ALA A 17 5.68 1.39 7.79
C ALA A 17 4.68 2.53 7.53
N ALA A 18 4.07 2.58 6.33
CA ALA A 18 3.03 3.56 6.04
C ALA A 18 1.77 3.33 6.87
N ALA A 19 1.36 2.07 7.07
CA ALA A 19 0.23 1.71 7.92
C ALA A 19 0.50 2.01 9.40
N GLU A 20 1.66 1.62 9.92
CA GLU A 20 2.09 1.95 11.29
C GLU A 20 2.18 3.46 11.52
N GLY A 21 2.59 4.22 10.50
CA GLY A 21 2.63 5.67 10.51
C GLY A 21 1.26 6.37 10.42
N GLY A 22 0.16 5.61 10.35
CA GLY A 22 -1.20 6.16 10.34
C GLY A 22 -1.69 6.64 8.98
N ALA A 23 -1.12 6.16 7.86
CA ALA A 23 -1.66 6.46 6.55
C ALA A 23 -3.04 5.80 6.35
N ASP A 24 -3.97 6.52 5.73
CA ASP A 24 -5.27 5.97 5.37
C ASP A 24 -5.19 5.08 4.12
N PHE A 25 -4.23 5.36 3.23
CA PHE A 25 -4.07 4.63 1.96
C PHE A 25 -2.60 4.38 1.58
N ILE A 26 -2.37 3.25 0.92
CA ILE A 26 -1.18 3.03 0.09
C ILE A 26 -1.53 3.00 -1.40
N GLY A 27 -0.61 3.45 -2.25
CA GLY A 27 -0.75 3.45 -3.71
C GLY A 27 0.26 2.56 -4.41
N LEU A 28 -0.23 1.68 -5.28
CA LEU A 28 0.54 0.80 -6.17
C LEU A 28 0.40 1.32 -7.60
N VAL A 29 1.51 1.45 -8.32
CA VAL A 29 1.52 2.03 -9.67
C VAL A 29 1.55 0.91 -10.70
N PHE A 30 0.55 0.89 -11.59
CA PHE A 30 0.39 -0.06 -12.71
C PHE A 30 0.60 0.64 -14.07
N ALA A 31 1.43 1.69 -14.08
CA ALA A 31 1.73 2.48 -15.27
C ALA A 31 3.25 2.68 -15.44
N PRO A 32 3.75 2.95 -16.66
CA PRO A 32 5.18 3.08 -16.93
C PRO A 32 5.88 4.08 -15.99
N SER A 33 6.69 3.57 -15.07
CA SER A 33 7.45 4.37 -14.11
C SER A 33 8.52 3.53 -13.42
N LYS A 34 9.46 4.17 -12.72
CA LYS A 34 10.42 3.48 -11.81
C LYS A 34 9.75 2.80 -10.61
N ARG A 35 8.45 3.08 -10.36
CA ARG A 35 7.67 2.56 -9.24
C ARG A 35 6.58 1.57 -9.71
N LEU A 36 6.65 1.16 -10.98
CA LEU A 36 5.75 0.16 -11.55
C LEU A 36 5.88 -1.14 -10.77
N VAL A 37 4.76 -1.70 -10.35
CA VAL A 37 4.67 -3.05 -9.80
C VAL A 37 3.75 -3.89 -10.69
N ASP A 38 4.05 -5.18 -10.79
CA ASP A 38 3.14 -6.14 -11.42
C ASP A 38 2.07 -6.62 -10.42
N ALA A 39 1.15 -7.46 -10.89
CA ALA A 39 0.03 -7.96 -10.09
C ALA A 39 0.49 -8.87 -8.93
N GLU A 40 1.53 -9.69 -9.14
CA GLU A 40 2.04 -10.58 -8.10
C GLU A 40 2.70 -9.78 -6.98
N ARG A 41 3.55 -8.81 -7.33
CA ARG A 41 4.17 -7.92 -6.35
C ARG A 41 3.14 -7.07 -5.61
N ALA A 42 2.12 -6.57 -6.31
CA ALA A 42 1.02 -5.87 -5.68
C ALA A 42 0.28 -6.76 -4.67
N LYS A 43 0.02 -8.03 -5.02
CA LYS A 43 -0.64 -8.99 -4.14
C LYS A 43 0.18 -9.28 -2.89
N GLU A 44 1.50 -9.42 -3.00
CA GLU A 44 2.41 -9.57 -1.85
C GLU A 44 2.29 -8.38 -0.89
N ILE A 45 2.37 -7.16 -1.42
CA ILE A 45 2.26 -5.92 -0.64
C ILE A 45 0.90 -5.81 0.04
N ILE A 46 -0.20 -6.08 -0.68
CA ILE A 46 -1.56 -6.02 -0.16
C ILE A 46 -1.76 -7.08 0.95
N THR A 47 -1.19 -8.27 0.79
CA THR A 47 -1.30 -9.35 1.77
C THR A 47 -0.59 -8.98 3.06
N ALA A 48 0.60 -8.38 2.97
CA ALA A 48 1.36 -7.94 4.14
C ALA A 48 0.57 -6.94 5.00
N VAL A 49 -0.03 -5.91 4.39
CA VAL A 49 -0.83 -4.91 5.13
C VAL A 49 -2.20 -5.43 5.58
N LYS A 50 -2.78 -6.44 4.91
CA LYS A 50 -4.02 -7.09 5.40
C LYS A 50 -3.77 -7.89 6.68
N GLY A 51 -2.60 -8.53 6.80
CA GLY A 51 -2.21 -9.24 8.02
C GLY A 51 -2.10 -8.34 9.26
N GLN A 52 -1.99 -7.02 9.10
CA GLN A 52 -2.07 -6.04 10.21
C GLN A 52 -3.51 -5.91 10.75
N ALA A 53 -4.49 -5.81 9.85
CA ALA A 53 -5.89 -5.66 10.25
C ALA A 53 -6.40 -6.87 11.06
N GLU A 54 -5.91 -8.07 10.75
CA GLU A 54 -6.21 -9.30 11.51
C GLU A 54 -5.70 -9.26 12.95
N ARG A 55 -4.71 -8.41 13.25
CA ARG A 55 -4.15 -8.19 14.60
C ARG A 55 -4.85 -7.06 15.38
N GLY A 56 -5.93 -6.49 14.83
CA GLY A 56 -6.65 -5.38 15.45
C GLY A 56 -6.08 -3.99 15.14
N GLU A 57 -5.12 -3.89 14.22
CA GLU A 57 -4.57 -2.61 13.76
C GLU A 57 -5.56 -1.91 12.80
N PRO A 58 -5.53 -0.56 12.71
CA PRO A 58 -6.38 0.19 11.79
C PRO A 58 -6.22 -0.28 10.34
N LYS A 59 -7.34 -0.57 9.68
CA LYS A 59 -7.34 -1.06 8.30
C LYS A 59 -6.89 0.05 7.33
N ILE A 60 -5.73 -0.14 6.71
CA ILE A 60 -5.27 0.71 5.59
C ILE A 60 -5.92 0.29 4.27
N MET A 61 -6.28 1.25 3.43
CA MET A 61 -6.86 1.02 2.11
C MET A 61 -5.80 0.98 1.00
N THR A 62 -6.05 0.22 -0.06
CA THR A 62 -5.09 0.02 -1.17
C THR A 62 -5.63 0.62 -2.47
N VAL A 63 -4.82 1.39 -3.18
CA VAL A 63 -5.21 2.08 -4.42
C VAL A 63 -4.29 1.67 -5.58
N GLY A 64 -4.86 1.27 -6.71
CA GLY A 64 -4.12 1.09 -7.97
C GLY A 64 -4.12 2.36 -8.81
N VAL A 65 -2.97 2.74 -9.35
CA VAL A 65 -2.81 3.89 -10.25
C VAL A 65 -2.57 3.40 -11.68
N PHE A 66 -3.41 3.85 -12.61
CA PHE A 66 -3.40 3.52 -14.03
C PHE A 66 -3.32 4.80 -14.86
N VAL A 67 -2.77 4.72 -16.07
CA VAL A 67 -2.62 5.84 -17.04
C VAL A 67 -2.97 5.35 -18.43
#